data_AF-A0A2H9UHK8-F1
#
_entry.id   AF-A0A2H9UHK8-F1
#
_cell.length_a   1.000
_cell.length_b   1.000
_cell.length_c   1.000
_cell.angle_alpha   90.00
_cell.angle_beta   90.00
_cell.angle_gamma   90.00
#
_symmetry.space_group_name_H-M   'P 1'
#
loop_
_entity.id
_entity.type
_entity.pdbx_description
1 polymer ?
#
loop_
_entity_poly.entity_id
_entity_poly.type
_entity_poly.pdbx_seq_one_letter_code
_entity_poly.pdbx_strand_id
1 'polypeptide(L)' 'MQRTAKQTFKINDAARYLRHALPEKDHRLWWGYLKWNPKRWEQQDGIRINFTEVDGKAVYTRSELDGFIGAYKAHKAN' A
#
# COMPACT_ATOMS: atom_id res chain seq x y z
N MET A 1 26.05 -1.06 -15.75
CA MET A 1 25.15 -0.65 -14.65
C MET A 1 23.90 -1.52 -14.69
N GLN A 2 23.80 -2.54 -13.84
CA GLN A 2 22.56 -3.30 -13.70
C GLN A 2 21.52 -2.37 -13.06
N ARG A 3 20.46 -2.03 -13.80
CA ARG A 3 19.27 -1.42 -13.21
C ARG A 3 18.68 -2.51 -12.32
N THR A 4 18.94 -2.48 -11.01
CA THR A 4 18.17 -3.26 -10.04
C THR A 4 16.71 -2.90 -10.27
N ALA A 5 15.95 -3.82 -10.87
CA ALA A 5 14.53 -3.62 -11.08
C ALA A 5 13.91 -3.33 -9.71
N LYS A 6 13.39 -2.11 -9.53
CA LYS A 6 12.65 -1.78 -8.30
C LYS A 6 11.54 -2.82 -8.18
N GLN A 7 11.53 -3.59 -7.09
CA GLN A 7 10.48 -4.57 -6.86
C GLN A 7 9.16 -3.81 -6.73
N THR A 8 8.29 -3.98 -7.71
CA THR A 8 6.95 -3.40 -7.75
C THR A 8 5.90 -4.48 -7.50
N PHE A 9 4.89 -4.11 -6.73
CA PHE A 9 3.78 -4.94 -6.32
C PHE A 9 2.53 -4.42 -7.01
N LYS A 10 1.80 -5.31 -7.68
CA LYS A 10 0.42 -5.02 -8.10
C LYS A 10 -0.48 -4.98 -6.86
N ILE A 11 -1.65 -4.37 -6.97
CA ILE A 11 -2.62 -4.21 -5.86
C ILE A 11 -2.82 -5.51 -5.06
N ASN A 12 -2.94 -6.66 -5.73
CA ASN A 12 -3.16 -7.94 -5.05
C ASN A 12 -1.99 -8.37 -4.15
N ASP A 13 -0.76 -8.21 -4.65
CA ASP A 13 0.45 -8.58 -3.90
C ASP A 13 0.78 -7.55 -2.83
N ALA A 14 0.54 -6.28 -3.11
CA ALA A 14 0.61 -5.21 -2.11
C ALA A 14 -0.39 -5.45 -0.96
N ALA A 15 -1.62 -5.87 -1.26
CA ALA A 15 -2.59 -6.21 -0.21
C ALA A 15 -2.17 -7.41 0.65
N ARG A 16 -1.51 -8.42 0.05
CA ARG A 16 -0.94 -9.54 0.81
C ARG A 16 0.20 -9.06 1.70
N TYR A 17 1.08 -8.22 1.16
CA TYR A 17 2.18 -7.62 1.89
C TYR A 17 1.67 -6.85 3.12
N LEU A 18 0.66 -5.99 2.93
CA LEU A 18 0.05 -5.23 4.02
C LEU A 18 -0.60 -6.15 5.06
N ARG A 19 -1.34 -7.19 4.66
CA ARG A 19 -1.93 -8.15 5.60
C ARG A 19 -0.87 -8.83 6.48
N HIS A 20 0.30 -9.16 5.92
CA HIS A 20 1.37 -9.77 6.71
C HIS A 20 1.96 -8.81 7.75
N ALA A 21 2.06 -7.52 7.45
CA ALA A 21 2.64 -6.52 8.34
C ALA A 21 1.62 -5.89 9.31
N LEU A 22 0.35 -5.88 8.92
CA LEU A 22 -0.81 -5.25 9.56
C LEU A 22 -2.00 -6.26 9.56
N PRO A 23 -1.94 -7.30 10.42
CA PRO A 23 -2.91 -8.39 10.42
C PRO A 23 -4.30 -8.01 10.96
N GLU A 24 -4.47 -6.80 11.50
CA GLU A 24 -5.74 -6.26 11.98
C GLU A 24 -6.79 -6.06 10.87
N LYS A 25 -6.36 -6.01 9.61
CA LYS A 25 -7.26 -5.99 8.43
C LYS A 25 -6.96 -7.17 7.53
N ASP A 26 -8.05 -7.80 7.07
CA ASP A 26 -7.96 -8.87 6.09
C ASP A 26 -7.48 -8.38 4.72
N HIS A 27 -6.96 -9.32 3.92
CA HIS A 27 -6.48 -9.07 2.56
C HIS A 27 -7.51 -8.32 1.71
N ARG A 28 -8.80 -8.66 1.81
CA ARG A 28 -9.87 -8.02 1.05
C ARG A 28 -10.06 -6.55 1.40
N LEU A 29 -9.89 -6.20 2.69
CA LEU A 29 -9.96 -4.81 3.14
C LEU A 29 -8.74 -4.03 2.64
N TRP A 30 -7.54 -4.60 2.73
CA TRP A 30 -6.33 -3.99 2.18
C TRP A 30 -6.40 -3.82 0.65
N TRP A 31 -6.94 -4.80 -0.06
CA TRP A 31 -7.16 -4.70 -1.50
C TRP A 31 -8.12 -3.57 -1.84
N GLY A 32 -9.22 -3.44 -1.10
CA GLY A 32 -10.17 -2.33 -1.24
C GLY A 32 -9.52 -0.98 -0.96
N TYR A 33 -8.67 -0.90 0.07
CA TYR A 33 -7.88 0.28 0.40
C TYR A 33 -7.04 0.74 -0.79
N LEU A 34 -6.21 -0.16 -1.29
CA LEU A 34 -5.29 0.11 -2.40
C LEU A 34 -6.00 0.38 -3.73
N LYS A 35 -7.18 -0.22 -3.97
CA LYS A 35 -7.98 0.04 -5.17
C LYS A 35 -8.61 1.44 -5.17
N TRP A 36 -9.05 1.91 -4.01
CA TRP A 36 -9.72 3.20 -3.89
C TRP A 36 -8.77 4.35 -3.55
N ASN A 37 -7.51 4.06 -3.25
CA ASN A 37 -6.44 5.05 -3.23
C ASN A 37 -6.19 5.59 -4.66
N PRO A 38 -6.00 6.92 -4.86
CA PRO A 38 -5.99 8.03 -3.90
C PRO A 38 -7.35 8.74 -3.73
N LYS A 39 -8.46 8.17 -4.18
CA LYS A 39 -9.77 8.85 -4.19
C LYS A 39 -10.52 8.81 -2.85
N ARG A 40 -10.28 7.79 -2.01
CA ARG A 40 -11.06 7.56 -0.79
C ARG A 40 -10.23 7.26 0.47
N TRP A 41 -8.94 7.55 0.46
CA TRP A 41 -8.06 7.24 1.61
C TRP A 41 -8.51 7.93 2.91
N GLU A 42 -9.03 9.16 2.80
CA GLU A 42 -9.60 9.92 3.94
C GLU A 42 -10.79 9.22 4.60
N GLN A 43 -11.63 8.55 3.80
CA GLN A 43 -12.83 7.85 4.28
C GLN A 43 -12.51 6.45 4.84
N GLN A 44 -11.26 6.01 4.73
CA GLN A 44 -10.82 4.69 5.16
C GLN A 44 -10.08 4.79 6.50
N ASP A 45 -8.81 5.18 6.47
CA ASP A 45 -7.98 5.29 7.68
C ASP A 45 -7.22 6.62 7.72
N GLY A 46 -7.50 7.55 6.81
CA GLY A 46 -6.86 8.88 6.83
C GLY A 46 -5.37 8.86 6.50
N ILE A 47 -4.86 7.79 5.85
CA ILE A 47 -3.44 7.71 5.46
C ILE A 47 -3.30 7.40 3.97
N ARG A 48 -2.87 8.39 3.20
CA ARG A 48 -2.59 8.17 1.79
C ARG A 48 -1.35 7.29 1.61
N ILE A 49 -1.44 6.30 0.74
CA ILE A 49 -0.28 5.52 0.30
C ILE A 49 0.22 6.04 -1.05
N ASN A 50 1.53 6.25 -1.15
CA ASN A 50 2.19 6.59 -2.41
C ASN A 50 2.16 5.40 -3.37
N PHE A 51 2.03 5.68 -4.66
CA PHE A 51 2.04 4.65 -5.69
C PHE A 51 2.74 5.18 -6.93
N THR A 52 3.28 4.26 -7.72
CA THR A 52 3.81 4.51 -9.05
C THR A 52 2.79 4.01 -10.07
N GLU A 53 2.64 4.71 -11.20
CA GLU A 53 1.81 4.23 -12.31
C GLU A 53 2.68 3.59 -13.39
N VAL A 54 2.34 2.37 -13.80
CA VAL A 54 2.99 1.64 -14.91
C VAL A 54 1.89 1.11 -15.81
N ASP A 55 1.93 1.46 -17.10
CA ASP A 55 0.92 1.10 -18.11
C ASP A 55 -0.51 1.44 -17.68
N GLY A 56 -0.72 2.60 -17.06
CA GLY A 56 -2.02 3.05 -16.57
C GLY A 56 -2.54 2.29 -15.34
N LYS A 57 -1.69 1.49 -14.69
CA LYS A 57 -2.04 0.71 -13.49
C LYS A 57 -1.20 1.15 -12.30
N ALA A 58 -1.86 1.31 -11.16
CA ALA A 58 -1.18 1.55 -9.90
C ALA A 58 -0.35 0.32 -9.49
N VAL A 59 0.94 0.55 -9.24
CA VAL A 59 1.88 -0.38 -8.65
C VAL A 59 2.53 0.27 -7.44
N TYR A 60 2.94 -0.55 -6.48
CA TYR A 60 3.51 -0.10 -5.22
C TYR A 60 4.93 -0.61 -5.12
N THR A 61 5.87 0.22 -4.72
CA THR A 61 7.22 -0.22 -4.38
C THR A 61 7.26 -0.71 -2.93
N ARG A 62 8.25 -1.54 -2.61
CA ARG A 62 8.47 -1.98 -1.22
C ARG A 62 8.61 -0.80 -0.26
N SER A 63 9.38 0.23 -0.64
CA SER A 63 9.59 1.43 0.18
C SER A 63 8.29 2.21 0.45
N GLU A 64 7.38 2.29 -0.51
CA GLU A 64 6.09 2.96 -0.32
C GLU A 64 5.19 2.17 0.64
N LEU A 65 5.19 0.84 0.53
CA LEU A 65 4.46 -0.04 1.44
C LEU A 65 5.02 0.04 2.86
N ASP A 66 6.35 -0.04 3.03
CA ASP A 66 7.01 0.05 4.33
C ASP A 66 6.78 1.42 5.00
N GLY A 67 6.87 2.51 4.22
CA GLY A 67 6.56 3.85 4.70
C GLY A 67 5.10 3.99 5.15
N PHE A 68 4.16 3.42 4.38
CA PHE A 68 2.76 3.37 4.77
C PHE A 68 2.53 2.57 6.05
N ILE A 69 3.16 1.41 6.21
CA ILE A 69 3.06 0.57 7.42
C ILE A 69 3.52 1.36 8.65
N GLY A 70 4.64 2.08 8.54
CA GLY A 70 5.14 2.93 9.62
C GLY A 70 4.14 4.02 10.01
N ALA A 71 3.62 4.76 9.02
CA ALA A 71 2.62 5.79 9.24
C ALA A 71 1.32 5.22 9.85
N TYR A 72 0.86 4.06 9.37
CA TYR A 72 -0.33 3.38 9.86
C TYR A 72 -0.22 3.01 11.34
N LYS A 73 0.90 2.39 11.74
CA LYS A 73 1.14 2.02 13.14
C LYS A 73 1.22 3.25 14.05
N ALA A 74 1.88 4.32 13.59
CA ALA A 74 1.94 5.57 14.35
C ALA A 74 0.56 6.23 14.50
N HIS A 75 -0.26 6.22 13.44
CA HIS A 75 -1.62 6.77 13.48
C HIS A 75 -2.53 6.01 14.43
N LYS A 76 -2.40 4.68 14.52
CA LYS A 76 -3.20 3.84 15.42
C LYS A 76 -2.76 3.86 16.88
N ALA A 77 -1.55 4.33 17.16
CA ALA A 77 -1.01 4.44 18.52
C ALA A 77 -1.42 5.74 19.23
N ASN A 78 -1.96 6.71 18.48
CA ASN A 78 -2.56 7.95 18.99
C ASN A 78 -4.08 7.81 19.14
#